data_AF-A0A2G2KG16-F1
#
_entry.id   AF-A0A2G2KG16-F1
#
_cell.length_a   1.000
_cell.length_b   1.000
_cell.length_c   1.000
_cell.angle_alpha   90.00
_cell.angle_beta   90.00
_cell.angle_gamma   90.00
#
_symmetry.space_group_name_H-M   'P 1'
#
loop_
_entity.id
_entity.type
_entity.pdbx_description
1 polymer ?
#
loop_
_entity_poly.entity_id
_entity_poly.type
_entity_poly.pdbx_seq_one_letter_code
_entity_poly.pdbx_strand_id
1 'polypeptide(L)'
;MTIKKIITIILITTSLISYSQSFNTITITKKDNSQVELLGRFIYNSNNFIEKIITKKNATQVNYNINTIIQVQKKNETYIAKTINKKTYLLKQIIEGSLSLYKNKKDYFLENSEFELKKIPYNSKDGLTLNTFKYGVISLFINKCKPATEEAYRQGNSLSISDLKRIVTSYNSCDLSNDIIIPNTVIENINTPNDVVNFAISLSNFNLKTDFSTLSKNTTDNLNLFSVGAKIYFNTNILNKSLVFHFSSDYYFGKDKKINTSVYNKTSFLSTMVGVNYIFRSLNKTFKPYIGMKGGMYFNNKSYVIVKSNIAFLPNTIYKTNNELAYTFHAGTLISVFNQEIDFMINYQPKLDFNLRSSGLNQKTKSYTISGLNFKLSYLF
;
A
#
# COMPACT_ATOMS: atom_id res chain seq x y z
N MET A 1 5.10 -60.15 5.01
CA MET A 1 6.16 -59.10 4.91
C MET A 1 5.69 -57.90 5.73
N THR A 2 6.35 -57.59 6.85
CA THR A 2 5.87 -56.60 7.83
C THR A 2 6.13 -55.16 7.37
N ILE A 3 5.24 -54.23 7.73
CA ILE A 3 5.33 -52.79 7.39
C ILE A 3 6.71 -52.20 7.76
N LYS A 4 7.32 -52.65 8.86
CA LYS A 4 8.70 -52.32 9.22
C LYS A 4 9.73 -52.67 8.13
N LYS A 5 9.65 -53.86 7.51
CA LYS A 5 10.57 -54.27 6.44
C LYS A 5 10.39 -53.40 5.17
N ILE A 6 9.16 -52.97 4.88
CA ILE A 6 8.87 -52.08 3.74
C ILE A 6 9.46 -50.67 3.99
N ILE A 7 9.27 -50.13 5.20
CA ILE A 7 9.83 -48.81 5.57
C ILE A 7 11.36 -48.85 5.56
N THR A 8 11.98 -49.93 6.05
CA THR A 8 13.44 -50.09 6.02
C THR A 8 13.97 -50.22 4.58
N ILE A 9 13.30 -50.95 3.69
CA ILE A 9 13.68 -51.05 2.28
C ILE A 9 13.51 -49.71 1.56
N ILE A 10 12.47 -48.93 1.86
CA ILE A 10 12.27 -47.59 1.29
C ILE A 10 13.33 -46.60 1.81
N LEU A 11 13.70 -46.67 3.09
CA LEU A 11 14.78 -45.84 3.66
C LEU A 11 16.17 -46.22 3.12
N ILE A 12 16.43 -47.50 2.87
CA ILE A 12 17.70 -47.96 2.27
C ILE A 12 17.76 -47.62 0.78
N THR A 13 16.65 -47.75 0.03
CA THR A 13 16.63 -47.39 -1.39
C THR A 13 16.68 -45.89 -1.61
N THR A 14 16.01 -45.07 -0.79
CA THR A 14 16.08 -43.60 -0.88
C THR A 14 17.43 -43.02 -0.43
N SER A 15 18.14 -43.66 0.51
CA SER A 15 19.51 -43.28 0.89
C SER A 15 20.57 -43.70 -0.13
N LEU A 16 20.37 -44.81 -0.86
CA LEU A 16 21.28 -45.24 -1.94
C LEU A 16 21.12 -44.43 -3.24
N ILE A 17 19.93 -43.91 -3.54
CA ILE A 17 19.68 -43.11 -4.75
C ILE A 17 20.28 -41.69 -4.65
N SER A 18 20.71 -41.26 -3.46
CA SER A 18 21.21 -39.90 -3.22
C SER A 18 22.69 -39.65 -3.55
N TYR A 19 23.44 -40.65 -4.08
CA TYR A 19 24.90 -40.52 -4.30
C TYR A 19 25.43 -40.96 -5.68
N SER A 20 24.59 -41.03 -6.71
CA SER A 20 25.04 -41.26 -8.09
C SER A 20 25.03 -39.95 -8.90
N GLN A 21 25.97 -39.03 -8.61
CA GLN A 21 26.38 -38.09 -9.67
C GLN A 21 27.45 -38.78 -10.50
N SER A 22 27.09 -39.15 -11.72
CA SER A 22 28.04 -39.66 -12.70
C SER A 22 29.15 -38.64 -12.96
N PHE A 23 30.37 -39.13 -13.09
CA PHE A 23 31.48 -38.31 -13.57
C PHE A 23 31.14 -37.86 -14.99
N ASN A 24 31.31 -36.58 -15.27
CA ASN A 24 31.15 -36.01 -16.60
C ASN A 24 32.48 -35.40 -17.01
N THR A 25 32.74 -35.34 -18.32
CA THR A 25 33.84 -34.53 -18.84
C THR A 25 33.61 -33.07 -18.46
N ILE A 26 34.63 -32.48 -17.85
CA ILE A 26 34.68 -31.06 -17.49
C ILE A 26 35.99 -30.46 -17.98
N THR A 27 35.93 -29.21 -18.38
CA THR A 27 37.11 -28.41 -18.73
C THR A 27 37.31 -27.34 -17.67
N ILE A 28 38.40 -27.44 -16.91
CA ILE A 28 38.75 -26.48 -15.86
C ILE A 28 39.75 -25.48 -16.42
N THR A 29 39.38 -24.19 -16.41
CA THR A 29 40.32 -23.08 -16.66
C THR A 29 40.79 -22.54 -15.32
N LYS A 30 42.10 -22.58 -15.09
CA LYS A 30 42.73 -22.13 -13.85
C LYS A 30 43.12 -20.65 -13.93
N LYS A 31 43.51 -20.08 -12.77
CA LYS A 31 43.96 -18.68 -12.65
C LYS A 31 45.22 -18.33 -13.43
N ASP A 32 46.03 -19.32 -13.77
CA ASP A 32 47.20 -19.19 -14.65
C ASP A 32 46.83 -19.33 -16.15
N ASN A 33 45.53 -19.29 -16.47
CA ASN A 33 44.95 -19.56 -17.79
C ASN A 33 45.22 -20.95 -18.37
N SER A 34 45.82 -21.87 -17.60
CA SER A 34 45.95 -23.26 -18.03
C SER A 34 44.59 -23.95 -18.04
N GLN A 35 44.38 -24.81 -19.02
CA GLN A 35 43.17 -25.62 -19.17
C GLN A 35 43.47 -27.09 -18.96
N VAL A 36 42.59 -27.78 -18.25
CA VAL A 36 42.67 -29.23 -18.06
C VAL A 36 41.29 -29.83 -18.28
N GLU A 37 41.21 -30.80 -19.19
CA GLU A 37 40.03 -31.60 -19.43
C GLU A 37 40.13 -32.95 -18.69
N LEU A 38 39.07 -33.32 -17.97
CA LEU A 38 39.06 -34.49 -17.11
C LEU A 38 37.66 -34.90 -16.70
N LEU A 39 37.52 -36.13 -16.17
CA LEU A 39 36.27 -36.61 -15.59
C LEU A 39 36.10 -36.07 -14.18
N GLY A 40 35.04 -35.31 -13.94
CA GLY A 40 34.76 -34.69 -12.64
C GLY A 40 33.28 -34.66 -12.23
N ARG A 41 33.05 -34.42 -10.93
CA ARG A 41 31.73 -34.18 -10.33
C ARG A 41 31.79 -33.04 -9.31
N PHE A 42 30.67 -32.34 -9.15
CA PHE A 42 30.55 -31.21 -8.23
C PHE A 42 30.09 -31.68 -6.86
N ILE A 43 30.68 -31.10 -5.81
CA ILE A 43 30.29 -31.33 -4.42
C ILE A 43 29.69 -30.04 -3.87
N TYR A 44 28.54 -30.19 -3.23
CA TYR A 44 27.74 -29.09 -2.72
C TYR A 44 27.86 -29.03 -1.20
N ASN A 45 27.93 -27.82 -0.66
CA ASN A 45 27.85 -27.60 0.79
C ASN A 45 26.39 -27.66 1.30
N SER A 46 26.21 -27.46 2.61
CA SER A 46 24.88 -27.43 3.26
C SER A 46 23.95 -26.34 2.70
N ASN A 47 24.52 -25.23 2.23
CA ASN A 47 23.81 -24.13 1.57
C ASN A 47 23.64 -24.35 0.05
N ASN A 48 23.90 -25.57 -0.43
CA ASN A 48 23.79 -25.95 -1.83
C ASN A 48 24.73 -25.22 -2.79
N PHE A 49 25.83 -24.61 -2.33
CA PHE A 49 26.85 -24.05 -3.22
C PHE A 49 27.86 -25.13 -3.62
N ILE A 50 28.31 -25.07 -4.88
CA ILE A 50 29.40 -25.92 -5.35
C ILE A 50 30.70 -25.44 -4.71
N GLU A 51 31.23 -26.21 -3.76
CA GLU A 51 32.42 -25.87 -2.97
C GLU A 51 33.67 -26.67 -3.36
N LYS A 52 33.50 -27.83 -4.00
CA LYS A 52 34.61 -28.70 -4.44
C LYS A 52 34.29 -29.40 -5.75
N ILE A 53 35.34 -29.79 -6.46
CA ILE A 53 35.27 -30.70 -7.62
C ILE A 53 36.05 -31.96 -7.27
N ILE A 54 35.42 -33.12 -7.39
CA ILE A 54 36.10 -34.41 -7.30
C ILE A 54 36.38 -34.89 -8.72
N THR A 55 37.62 -35.28 -8.96
CA THR A 55 38.10 -35.71 -10.27
C THR A 55 38.60 -37.14 -10.22
N LYS A 56 38.50 -37.87 -11.34
CA LYS A 56 39.04 -39.23 -11.45
C LYS A 56 40.24 -39.20 -12.39
N LYS A 57 41.44 -39.46 -11.86
CA LYS A 57 42.67 -39.67 -12.66
C LYS A 57 43.24 -41.04 -12.26
N ASN A 58 43.33 -41.96 -13.22
CA ASN A 58 43.92 -43.30 -13.04
C ASN A 58 43.39 -44.03 -11.77
N ALA A 59 42.07 -44.18 -11.66
CA ALA A 59 41.36 -44.80 -10.52
C ALA A 59 41.45 -44.07 -9.16
N THR A 60 42.34 -43.10 -8.99
CA THR A 60 42.40 -42.25 -7.79
C THR A 60 41.48 -41.04 -7.88
N GLN A 61 40.79 -40.74 -6.78
CA GLN A 61 39.96 -39.54 -6.66
C GLN A 61 40.81 -38.38 -6.13
N VAL A 62 40.88 -37.29 -6.89
CA VAL A 62 41.63 -36.09 -6.50
C VAL A 62 40.67 -34.91 -6.34
N ASN A 63 40.77 -34.23 -5.20
CA ASN A 63 40.02 -33.00 -4.92
C ASN A 63 40.70 -31.81 -5.59
N TYR A 64 39.98 -31.12 -6.46
CA TYR A 64 40.41 -29.85 -7.02
C TYR A 64 39.93 -28.70 -6.14
N ASN A 65 40.88 -27.82 -5.78
CA ASN A 65 40.60 -26.62 -4.99
C ASN A 65 39.96 -25.55 -5.89
N ILE A 66 38.75 -25.10 -5.58
CA ILE A 66 38.04 -24.08 -6.37
C ILE A 66 38.76 -22.72 -6.36
N ASN A 67 39.57 -22.42 -5.34
CA ASN A 67 40.28 -21.15 -5.24
C ASN A 67 41.29 -20.90 -6.38
N THR A 68 41.74 -21.94 -7.08
CA THR A 68 42.68 -21.85 -8.20
C THR A 68 41.98 -21.85 -9.57
N ILE A 69 40.64 -21.92 -9.57
CA ILE A 69 39.81 -22.03 -10.77
C ILE A 69 39.25 -20.66 -11.12
N ILE A 70 39.23 -20.32 -12.40
CA ILE A 70 38.45 -19.20 -12.96
C ILE A 70 37.08 -19.71 -13.41
N GLN A 71 37.09 -20.78 -14.22
CA GLN A 71 35.91 -21.27 -14.92
C GLN A 71 35.93 -22.79 -15.03
N VAL A 72 34.74 -23.40 -15.01
CA VAL A 72 34.54 -24.80 -15.34
C VAL A 72 33.43 -24.92 -16.38
N GLN A 73 33.73 -25.55 -17.50
CA GLN A 73 32.72 -25.95 -18.48
C GLN A 73 32.30 -27.39 -18.21
N LYS A 74 30.99 -27.62 -18.15
CA LYS A 74 30.41 -28.96 -18.01
C LYS A 74 29.24 -29.06 -18.98
N LYS A 75 29.40 -29.89 -20.03
CA LYS A 75 28.47 -29.93 -21.16
C LYS A 75 28.34 -28.52 -21.77
N ASN A 76 27.13 -27.99 -21.91
CA ASN A 76 26.85 -26.65 -22.45
C ASN A 76 26.67 -25.59 -21.36
N GLU A 77 27.13 -25.86 -20.14
CA GLU A 77 26.99 -24.94 -19.01
C GLU A 77 28.36 -24.46 -18.54
N THR A 78 28.48 -23.14 -18.42
CA THR A 78 29.66 -22.48 -17.86
C THR A 78 29.41 -22.17 -16.39
N TYR A 79 30.38 -22.50 -15.54
CA TYR A 79 30.40 -22.19 -14.12
C TYR A 79 31.60 -21.29 -13.84
N ILE A 80 31.39 -20.15 -13.17
CA ILE A 80 32.47 -19.22 -12.82
C ILE A 80 32.72 -19.24 -11.31
N ALA A 81 33.99 -19.17 -10.93
CA ALA A 81 34.42 -19.05 -9.55
C ALA A 81 34.17 -17.62 -9.04
N LYS A 82 33.35 -17.49 -7.99
CA LYS A 82 33.02 -16.22 -7.35
C LYS A 82 33.18 -16.30 -5.84
N THR A 83 33.64 -15.21 -5.23
CA THR A 83 33.82 -15.14 -3.78
C THR A 83 32.57 -14.57 -3.12
N ILE A 84 32.00 -15.33 -2.17
CA ILE A 84 30.86 -14.93 -1.35
C ILE A 84 31.25 -15.14 0.11
N ASN A 85 31.18 -14.09 0.94
CA ASN A 85 31.54 -14.14 2.36
C ASN A 85 32.92 -14.79 2.61
N LYS A 86 33.94 -14.33 1.86
CA LYS A 86 35.34 -14.81 1.93
C LYS A 86 35.58 -16.27 1.50
N LYS A 87 34.58 -16.94 0.91
CA LYS A 87 34.71 -18.31 0.36
C LYS A 87 34.41 -18.32 -1.13
N THR A 88 35.18 -19.09 -1.90
CA THR A 88 34.99 -19.21 -3.35
C THR A 88 34.04 -20.35 -3.66
N TYR A 89 33.06 -20.09 -4.52
CA TYR A 89 32.08 -21.06 -5.00
C TYR A 89 31.99 -21.01 -6.52
N LEU A 90 31.58 -22.10 -7.13
CA LEU A 90 31.21 -22.10 -8.54
C LEU A 90 29.72 -21.75 -8.70
N LEU A 91 29.43 -20.71 -9.47
CA LEU A 91 28.07 -20.31 -9.83
C LEU A 91 27.86 -20.57 -11.32
N LYS A 92 26.69 -21.09 -11.69
CA LYS A 92 26.32 -21.25 -13.10
C LYS A 92 26.13 -19.86 -13.72
N GLN A 93 26.85 -19.56 -14.78
CA GLN A 93 26.66 -18.37 -15.59
C GLN A 93 25.40 -18.51 -16.44
N ILE A 94 24.51 -17.51 -16.36
CA ILE A 94 23.29 -17.46 -17.16
C ILE A 94 23.42 -16.40 -18.25
N ILE A 95 23.86 -15.20 -17.89
CA ILE A 95 24.18 -14.10 -18.81
C ILE A 95 25.47 -13.45 -18.30
N GLU A 96 26.37 -13.12 -19.21
CA GLU A 96 27.59 -12.37 -18.94
C GLU A 96 27.55 -11.04 -19.68
N GLY A 97 28.12 -10.01 -19.05
CA GLY A 97 28.18 -8.64 -19.58
C GLY A 97 28.36 -7.61 -18.46
N SER A 98 28.10 -6.35 -18.78
CA SER A 98 28.16 -5.21 -17.83
C SER A 98 27.29 -5.41 -16.58
N LEU A 99 26.19 -6.13 -16.73
CA LEU A 99 25.42 -6.77 -15.66
C LEU A 99 25.39 -8.27 -15.93
N SER A 100 26.01 -9.04 -15.03
CA SER A 100 26.06 -10.49 -15.14
C SER A 100 25.03 -11.15 -14.22
N LEU A 101 24.39 -12.22 -14.71
CA LEU A 101 23.41 -13.02 -13.99
C LEU A 101 23.94 -14.43 -13.74
N TYR A 102 24.03 -14.80 -12.47
CA TYR A 102 24.47 -16.12 -12.04
C TYR A 102 23.39 -16.87 -11.27
N LYS A 103 23.52 -18.20 -11.24
CA LYS A 103 22.59 -19.10 -10.56
C LYS A 103 23.32 -20.12 -9.71
N ASN A 104 22.79 -20.37 -8.51
CA ASN A 104 23.14 -21.52 -7.68
C ASN A 104 21.88 -22.24 -7.19
N LYS A 105 21.59 -23.43 -7.74
CA LYS A 105 20.32 -24.14 -7.55
C LYS A 105 19.09 -23.24 -7.68
N LYS A 106 18.51 -22.74 -6.58
CA LYS A 106 17.33 -21.85 -6.56
C LYS A 106 17.70 -20.37 -6.42
N ASP A 107 18.92 -20.07 -5.99
CA ASP A 107 19.37 -18.71 -5.76
C ASP A 107 19.89 -18.07 -7.05
N TYR A 108 19.64 -16.77 -7.20
CA TYR A 108 20.12 -15.95 -8.31
C TYR A 108 20.94 -14.79 -7.77
N PHE A 109 21.94 -14.39 -8.56
CA PHE A 109 22.88 -13.34 -8.20
C PHE A 109 23.07 -12.39 -9.38
N LEU A 110 23.14 -11.09 -9.08
CA LEU A 110 23.55 -10.07 -10.03
C LEU A 110 24.94 -9.57 -9.66
N GLU A 111 25.71 -9.20 -10.67
CA GLU A 111 27.02 -8.59 -10.51
C GLU A 111 27.21 -7.49 -11.55
N ASN A 112 27.64 -6.32 -11.09
CA ASN A 112 28.18 -5.25 -11.92
C ASN A 112 29.35 -4.59 -11.17
N SER A 113 29.98 -3.61 -11.78
CA SER A 113 31.14 -2.90 -11.21
C SER A 113 30.81 -2.11 -9.93
N GLU A 114 29.56 -1.69 -9.74
CA GLU A 114 29.17 -0.79 -8.63
C GLU A 114 28.75 -1.53 -7.37
N PHE A 115 27.97 -2.60 -7.53
CA PHE A 115 27.36 -3.31 -6.41
C PHE A 115 28.02 -4.66 -6.12
N GLU A 116 29.02 -5.03 -6.92
CA GLU A 116 29.67 -6.34 -6.89
C GLU A 116 28.62 -7.48 -6.98
N LEU A 117 29.03 -8.70 -6.64
CA LEU A 117 28.13 -9.84 -6.62
C LEU A 117 27.16 -9.76 -5.43
N LYS A 118 25.86 -9.66 -5.69
CA LYS A 118 24.80 -9.75 -4.66
C LYS A 118 23.78 -10.82 -4.99
N LYS A 119 23.33 -11.52 -3.94
CA LYS A 119 22.18 -12.42 -4.01
C LYS A 119 20.89 -11.61 -4.12
N ILE A 120 20.03 -11.96 -5.08
CA ILE A 120 18.70 -11.35 -5.19
C ILE A 120 17.73 -12.15 -4.31
N PRO A 121 17.06 -11.51 -3.34
CA PRO A 121 16.00 -12.17 -2.59
C PRO A 121 14.83 -12.47 -3.54
N TYR A 122 14.31 -13.70 -3.48
CA TYR A 122 13.12 -14.10 -4.22
C TYR A 122 12.05 -14.59 -3.24
N ASN A 123 10.79 -14.31 -3.57
CA ASN A 123 9.62 -14.77 -2.83
C ASN A 123 8.97 -15.92 -3.61
N SER A 124 8.48 -16.95 -2.88
CA SER A 124 7.55 -17.94 -3.43
C SER A 124 6.12 -17.40 -3.30
N LYS A 125 5.36 -17.37 -4.40
CA LYS A 125 3.97 -16.92 -4.39
C LYS A 125 3.01 -18.13 -4.40
N ASP A 126 2.07 -18.15 -3.46
CA ASP A 126 0.87 -19.01 -3.47
C ASP A 126 1.12 -20.52 -3.61
N GLY A 127 2.16 -21.07 -2.96
CA GLY A 127 2.44 -22.53 -2.99
C GLY A 127 2.85 -23.09 -4.36
N LEU A 128 2.78 -22.28 -5.41
CA LEU A 128 3.29 -22.55 -6.74
C LEU A 128 4.73 -22.04 -6.83
N THR A 129 5.60 -22.81 -7.46
CA THR A 129 7.05 -22.55 -7.57
C THR A 129 7.39 -21.42 -8.55
N LEU A 130 6.63 -20.32 -8.52
CA LEU A 130 6.97 -19.10 -9.25
C LEU A 130 7.95 -18.30 -8.40
N ASN A 131 9.23 -18.35 -8.79
CA ASN A 131 10.27 -17.53 -8.18
C ASN A 131 10.08 -16.08 -8.65
N THR A 132 9.72 -15.20 -7.72
CA THR A 132 9.46 -13.78 -8.00
C THR A 132 10.49 -12.90 -7.33
N PHE A 133 11.04 -11.92 -8.05
CA PHE A 133 12.01 -10.96 -7.54
C PHE A 133 11.36 -9.60 -7.27
N LYS A 134 11.86 -8.88 -6.26
CA LYS A 134 11.40 -7.52 -5.95
C LYS A 134 12.06 -6.50 -6.86
N TYR A 135 11.23 -5.69 -7.53
CA TYR A 135 11.67 -4.57 -8.38
C TYR A 135 12.72 -3.69 -7.70
N GLY A 136 12.47 -3.25 -6.46
CA GLY A 136 13.37 -2.33 -5.76
C GLY A 136 14.80 -2.82 -5.56
N VAL A 137 15.03 -4.15 -5.57
CA VAL A 137 16.39 -4.71 -5.49
C VAL A 137 17.04 -4.70 -6.87
N ILE A 138 16.30 -5.06 -7.91
CA ILE A 138 16.80 -5.12 -9.29
C ILE A 138 17.04 -3.70 -9.83
N SER A 139 16.18 -2.74 -9.50
CA SER A 139 16.27 -1.35 -9.97
C SER A 139 17.59 -0.68 -9.63
N LEU A 140 18.22 -1.07 -8.51
CA LEU A 140 19.55 -0.55 -8.14
C LEU A 140 20.63 -0.94 -9.14
N PHE A 141 20.58 -2.16 -9.69
CA PHE A 141 21.58 -2.68 -10.63
C PHE A 141 21.43 -2.14 -12.05
N ILE A 142 20.23 -1.66 -12.40
CA ILE A 142 19.87 -1.30 -13.78
C ILE A 142 19.63 0.20 -13.98
N ASN A 143 19.83 1.01 -12.94
CA ASN A 143 19.48 2.43 -12.89
C ASN A 143 20.21 3.32 -13.91
N LYS A 144 21.20 2.80 -14.64
CA LYS A 144 21.96 3.51 -15.69
C LYS A 144 21.49 3.21 -17.12
N CYS A 145 20.42 2.44 -17.29
CA CYS A 145 19.92 2.02 -18.61
C CYS A 145 18.40 2.18 -18.70
N LYS A 146 17.95 3.19 -19.47
CA LYS A 146 16.53 3.52 -19.62
C LYS A 146 15.67 2.32 -20.02
N PRO A 147 15.97 1.58 -21.10
CA PRO A 147 15.15 0.44 -21.53
C PRO A 147 15.05 -0.66 -20.47
N ALA A 148 16.12 -0.94 -19.73
CA ALA A 148 16.10 -1.94 -18.66
C ALA A 148 15.21 -1.48 -17.49
N THR A 149 15.31 -0.20 -17.10
CA THR A 149 14.49 0.35 -16.00
C THR A 149 12.99 0.37 -16.36
N GLU A 150 12.63 0.68 -17.60
CA GLU A 150 11.24 0.62 -18.09
C GLU A 150 10.72 -0.81 -18.13
N GLU A 151 11.53 -1.74 -18.62
CA GLU A 151 11.18 -3.16 -18.67
C GLU A 151 10.92 -3.71 -17.25
N ALA A 152 11.79 -3.37 -16.29
CA ALA A 152 11.62 -3.78 -14.91
C ALA A 152 10.38 -3.14 -14.26
N TYR A 153 10.09 -1.88 -14.56
CA TYR A 153 8.95 -1.15 -14.00
C TYR A 153 7.60 -1.70 -14.48
N ARG A 154 7.47 -2.04 -15.78
CA ARG A 154 6.23 -2.57 -16.37
C ARG A 154 5.73 -3.85 -15.72
N GLN A 155 6.63 -4.66 -15.16
CA GLN A 155 6.29 -5.91 -14.48
C GLN A 155 5.83 -5.71 -13.02
N GLY A 156 5.90 -4.49 -12.49
CA GLY A 156 5.44 -4.14 -11.14
C GLY A 156 6.29 -4.74 -10.01
N ASN A 157 5.66 -5.13 -8.90
CA ASN A 157 6.35 -5.57 -7.68
C ASN A 157 6.91 -7.01 -7.71
N SER A 158 6.72 -7.73 -8.81
CA SER A 158 7.02 -9.17 -8.90
C SER A 158 7.52 -9.55 -10.29
N LEU A 159 8.81 -9.85 -10.38
CA LEU A 159 9.49 -10.21 -11.64
C LEU A 159 9.75 -11.72 -11.72
N SER A 160 9.40 -12.36 -12.84
CA SER A 160 9.76 -13.76 -13.09
C SER A 160 11.24 -13.90 -13.48
N ILE A 161 11.75 -15.14 -13.54
CA ILE A 161 13.12 -15.42 -14.04
C ILE A 161 13.27 -15.03 -15.52
N SER A 162 12.24 -15.21 -16.34
CA SER A 162 12.25 -14.77 -17.74
C SER A 162 12.36 -13.25 -17.84
N ASP A 163 11.65 -12.51 -16.97
CA ASP A 163 11.73 -11.05 -16.94
C ASP A 163 13.13 -10.60 -16.51
N LEU A 164 13.69 -11.23 -15.47
CA LEU A 164 15.05 -10.93 -15.01
C LEU A 164 16.08 -11.13 -16.13
N LYS A 165 15.98 -12.22 -16.90
CA LYS A 165 16.86 -12.44 -18.06
C LYS A 165 16.71 -11.34 -19.10
N ARG A 166 15.47 -10.97 -19.46
CA ARG A 166 15.18 -9.91 -20.44
C ARG A 166 15.72 -8.55 -19.99
N ILE A 167 15.56 -8.22 -18.71
CA ILE A 167 16.08 -6.99 -18.10
C ILE A 167 17.61 -6.96 -18.17
N VAL A 168 18.29 -8.06 -17.82
CA VAL A 168 19.76 -8.13 -17.85
C VAL A 168 20.28 -8.03 -19.28
N THR A 169 19.65 -8.70 -20.24
CA THR A 169 20.01 -8.58 -21.66
C THR A 169 19.81 -7.15 -22.16
N SER A 170 18.69 -6.51 -21.81
CA SER A 170 18.42 -5.10 -22.13
C SER A 170 19.50 -4.18 -21.56
N TYR A 171 19.88 -4.39 -20.30
CA TYR A 171 20.95 -3.64 -19.65
C TYR A 171 22.30 -3.79 -20.36
N ASN A 172 22.66 -5.01 -20.76
CA ASN A 172 23.93 -5.28 -21.45
C ASN A 172 23.97 -4.74 -22.89
N SER A 173 22.83 -4.32 -23.45
CA SER A 173 22.76 -3.67 -24.76
C SER A 173 22.78 -2.13 -24.68
N CYS A 174 22.72 -1.57 -23.48
CA CYS A 174 22.75 -0.12 -23.26
C CYS A 174 24.17 0.43 -23.30
N ASP A 175 24.28 1.65 -23.83
CA ASP A 175 25.39 2.55 -23.47
C ASP A 175 25.12 3.10 -22.06
N LEU A 176 25.98 2.76 -21.10
CA LEU A 176 25.73 2.99 -19.68
C LEU A 176 26.12 4.43 -19.31
N SER A 177 25.13 5.25 -18.93
CA SER A 177 25.38 6.61 -18.47
C SER A 177 26.00 6.65 -17.08
N ASN A 178 26.69 7.75 -16.77
CA ASN A 178 27.11 8.04 -15.39
C ASN A 178 25.93 8.47 -14.51
N ASP A 179 24.88 9.02 -15.12
CA ASP A 179 23.68 9.49 -14.41
C ASP A 179 22.66 8.38 -14.16
N ILE A 180 21.88 8.55 -13.09
CA ILE A 180 20.72 7.72 -12.78
C ILE A 180 19.58 8.10 -13.73
N ILE A 181 19.07 7.11 -14.45
CA ILE A 181 17.93 7.26 -15.36
C ILE A 181 16.63 6.90 -14.64
N ILE A 182 15.67 7.82 -14.72
CA ILE A 182 14.30 7.59 -14.26
C ILE A 182 13.47 7.11 -15.46
N PRO A 183 12.69 6.01 -15.34
CA PRO A 183 11.85 5.51 -16.43
C PRO A 183 10.86 6.58 -16.91
N ASN A 184 10.65 6.69 -18.23
CA ASN A 184 9.61 7.58 -18.76
C ASN A 184 8.24 7.20 -18.22
N THR A 185 7.95 5.92 -18.04
CA THR A 185 6.69 5.46 -17.45
C THR A 185 6.46 5.99 -16.04
N VAL A 186 7.52 6.25 -15.26
CA VAL A 186 7.42 6.89 -13.94
C VAL A 186 7.12 8.37 -14.09
N ILE A 187 7.84 9.06 -14.98
CA ILE A 187 7.64 10.48 -15.28
C ILE A 187 6.21 10.71 -15.82
N GLU A 188 5.76 9.87 -16.76
CA GLU A 188 4.42 9.87 -17.34
C GLU A 188 3.34 9.51 -16.31
N ASN A 189 3.57 8.57 -15.39
CA ASN A 189 2.63 8.27 -14.30
C ASN A 189 2.50 9.40 -13.28
N ILE A 190 3.58 10.15 -13.04
CA ILE A 190 3.56 11.33 -12.17
C ILE A 190 2.88 12.51 -12.89
N ASN A 191 3.06 12.60 -14.21
CA ASN A 191 2.57 13.72 -15.03
C ASN A 191 1.23 13.45 -15.74
N THR A 192 0.63 12.26 -15.60
CA THR A 192 -0.68 11.97 -16.20
C THR A 192 -1.78 12.65 -15.37
N PRO A 193 -2.67 13.47 -15.99
CA PRO A 193 -3.77 14.11 -15.29
C PRO A 193 -4.81 13.05 -14.93
N ASN A 194 -4.61 12.40 -13.79
CA ASN A 194 -5.48 11.39 -13.21
C ASN A 194 -6.36 11.95 -12.09
N ASP A 195 -6.41 13.28 -11.97
CA ASP A 195 -7.27 13.98 -11.02
C ASP A 195 -8.71 13.90 -11.52
N VAL A 196 -9.55 13.15 -10.81
CA VAL A 196 -10.97 12.97 -11.17
C VAL A 196 -11.84 13.75 -10.22
N VAL A 197 -12.75 14.56 -10.75
CA VAL A 197 -13.78 15.24 -9.98
C VAL A 197 -15.06 14.41 -10.02
N ASN A 198 -15.50 13.91 -8.87
CA ASN A 198 -16.78 13.21 -8.75
C ASN A 198 -17.79 14.10 -8.03
N PHE A 199 -19.06 14.01 -8.45
CA PHE A 199 -20.17 14.68 -7.78
C PHE A 199 -20.99 13.65 -7.02
N ALA A 200 -21.57 14.04 -5.90
CA ALA A 200 -22.45 13.17 -5.14
C ALA A 200 -23.63 13.92 -4.54
N ILE A 201 -24.76 13.22 -4.49
CA ILE A 201 -25.93 13.62 -3.70
C ILE A 201 -25.97 12.73 -2.47
N SER A 202 -26.38 13.31 -1.35
CA SER A 202 -26.29 12.65 -0.06
C SER A 202 -27.51 12.87 0.82
N LEU A 203 -27.82 11.86 1.60
CA LEU A 203 -28.86 11.84 2.62
C LEU A 203 -28.21 11.49 3.95
N SER A 204 -28.62 12.16 5.02
CA SER A 204 -28.08 11.85 6.33
C SER A 204 -29.06 12.05 7.48
N ASN A 205 -28.77 11.35 8.57
CA ASN A 205 -29.51 11.42 9.83
C ASN A 205 -28.54 11.67 10.98
N PHE A 206 -28.70 12.84 11.60
CA PHE A 206 -27.90 13.33 12.71
C PHE A 206 -28.59 12.99 14.02
N ASN A 207 -27.88 12.32 14.93
CA ASN A 207 -28.27 12.15 16.32
C ASN A 207 -27.33 13.00 17.19
N LEU A 208 -27.79 14.19 17.56
CA LEU A 208 -26.99 15.18 18.28
C LEU A 208 -27.50 15.36 19.70
N LYS A 209 -26.63 15.14 20.68
CA LYS A 209 -26.86 15.56 22.06
C LYS A 209 -26.72 17.07 22.13
N THR A 210 -27.72 17.71 22.71
CA THR A 210 -27.79 19.15 22.92
C THR A 210 -27.85 19.49 24.39
N ASP A 211 -27.18 20.57 24.78
CA ASP A 211 -27.14 21.08 26.13
C ASP A 211 -27.49 22.57 26.15
N PHE A 212 -28.65 22.87 26.74
CA PHE A 212 -29.23 24.20 26.93
C PHE A 212 -29.15 24.66 28.40
N SER A 213 -28.26 24.07 29.21
CA SER A 213 -28.10 24.38 30.64
C SER A 213 -27.84 25.86 30.95
N THR A 214 -27.19 26.57 30.02
CA THR A 214 -26.95 28.02 29.99
C THR A 214 -28.22 28.88 29.87
N LEU A 215 -29.30 28.30 29.32
CA LEU A 215 -30.62 28.91 29.15
C LEU A 215 -31.57 28.52 30.28
N SER A 216 -31.55 27.25 30.70
CA SER A 216 -32.37 26.70 31.77
C SER A 216 -31.64 25.53 32.42
N LYS A 217 -31.54 25.52 33.76
CA LYS A 217 -30.78 24.51 34.52
C LYS A 217 -31.18 23.09 34.13
N ASN A 218 -30.19 22.21 33.92
CA ASN A 218 -30.35 20.78 33.60
C ASN A 218 -31.20 20.48 32.34
N THR A 219 -31.14 21.35 31.32
CA THR A 219 -31.91 21.16 30.08
C THR A 219 -31.05 20.54 28.99
N THR A 220 -31.12 19.21 28.83
CA THR A 220 -30.44 18.48 27.74
C THR A 220 -31.42 17.67 26.93
N ASP A 221 -31.14 17.46 25.64
CA ASP A 221 -32.02 16.70 24.74
C ASP A 221 -31.25 16.11 23.55
N ASN A 222 -31.86 15.12 22.88
CA ASN A 222 -31.35 14.54 21.64
C ASN A 222 -32.12 15.09 20.43
N LEU A 223 -31.42 15.77 19.54
CA LEU A 223 -31.94 16.24 18.28
C LEU A 223 -31.65 15.22 17.19
N ASN A 224 -32.74 14.76 16.56
CA ASN A 224 -32.67 13.92 15.38
C ASN A 224 -33.02 14.78 14.17
N LEU A 225 -32.05 15.03 13.30
CA LEU A 225 -32.19 15.89 12.13
C LEU A 225 -31.93 15.10 10.86
N PHE A 226 -32.88 15.19 9.94
CA PHE A 226 -32.68 14.74 8.57
C PHE A 226 -32.01 15.86 7.76
N SER A 227 -31.13 15.49 6.85
CA SER A 227 -30.54 16.44 5.91
C SER A 227 -30.33 15.83 4.53
N VAL A 228 -30.37 16.71 3.53
CA VAL A 228 -30.02 16.42 2.15
C VAL A 228 -28.86 17.33 1.77
N GLY A 229 -27.90 16.83 1.03
CA GLY A 229 -26.75 17.64 0.63
C GLY A 229 -26.06 17.16 -0.62
N ALA A 230 -25.11 17.97 -1.10
CA ALA A 230 -24.25 17.67 -2.22
C ALA A 230 -22.79 17.60 -1.76
N LYS A 231 -21.98 16.80 -2.45
CA LYS A 231 -20.54 16.68 -2.21
C LYS A 231 -19.79 16.61 -3.53
N ILE A 232 -18.63 17.26 -3.57
CA ILE A 232 -17.70 17.23 -4.69
C ILE A 232 -16.42 16.60 -4.16
N TYR A 233 -15.92 15.56 -4.82
CA TYR A 233 -14.68 14.89 -4.48
C TYR A 233 -13.63 15.23 -5.53
N PHE A 234 -12.47 15.68 -5.08
CA PHE A 234 -11.29 15.90 -5.89
C PHE A 234 -10.33 14.75 -5.62
N ASN A 235 -10.38 13.71 -6.45
CA ASN A 235 -9.54 12.54 -6.32
C ASN A 235 -8.17 12.83 -6.91
N THR A 236 -7.25 13.32 -6.07
CA THR A 236 -5.92 13.71 -6.53
C THR A 236 -5.01 12.49 -6.72
N ASN A 237 -4.02 12.58 -7.61
CA ASN A 237 -2.99 11.55 -7.76
C ASN A 237 -1.93 11.55 -6.62
N ILE A 238 -2.16 12.31 -5.54
CA ILE A 238 -1.26 12.40 -4.39
C ILE A 238 -1.31 11.10 -3.57
N LEU A 239 -0.14 10.60 -3.14
CA LEU A 239 0.01 9.36 -2.35
C LEU A 239 -0.70 8.15 -3.00
N ASN A 240 -0.50 7.90 -4.30
CA ASN A 240 -1.16 6.80 -5.02
C ASN A 240 -2.70 6.83 -4.94
N LYS A 241 -3.30 8.04 -5.03
CA LYS A 241 -4.74 8.26 -4.91
C LYS A 241 -5.33 7.94 -3.53
N SER A 242 -4.50 7.88 -2.49
CA SER A 242 -4.97 7.72 -1.11
C SER A 242 -5.48 9.03 -0.51
N LEU A 243 -5.13 10.19 -1.02
CA LEU A 243 -5.65 11.47 -0.53
C LEU A 243 -6.72 12.05 -1.47
N VAL A 244 -7.91 12.29 -0.90
CA VAL A 244 -9.05 12.87 -1.62
C VAL A 244 -9.57 14.09 -0.87
N PHE A 245 -9.59 15.24 -1.54
CA PHE A 245 -10.21 16.43 -0.99
C PHE A 245 -11.69 16.43 -1.33
N HIS A 246 -12.51 17.05 -0.48
CA HIS A 246 -13.92 17.18 -0.77
C HIS A 246 -14.49 18.48 -0.24
N PHE A 247 -15.50 18.97 -0.97
CA PHE A 247 -16.38 20.04 -0.54
C PHE A 247 -17.77 19.45 -0.34
N SER A 248 -18.46 19.79 0.74
CA SER A 248 -19.82 19.34 1.00
C SER A 248 -20.70 20.47 1.49
N SER A 249 -21.94 20.49 1.02
CA SER A 249 -22.98 21.37 1.50
C SER A 249 -24.22 20.56 1.89
N ASP A 250 -24.66 20.69 3.14
CA ASP A 250 -25.76 19.91 3.72
C ASP A 250 -26.85 20.85 4.27
N TYR A 251 -28.09 20.67 3.80
CA TYR A 251 -29.26 21.40 4.29
C TYR A 251 -29.99 20.59 5.35
N TYR A 252 -30.11 21.14 6.56
CA TYR A 252 -30.77 20.51 7.70
C TYR A 252 -32.19 21.00 7.83
N PHE A 253 -33.14 20.07 7.73
CA PHE A 253 -34.56 20.41 7.80
C PHE A 253 -34.94 20.88 9.20
N GLY A 254 -35.53 22.07 9.25
CA GLY A 254 -36.02 22.69 10.47
C GLY A 254 -37.08 21.85 11.16
N LYS A 255 -36.78 21.35 12.36
CA LYS A 255 -37.77 20.72 13.23
C LYS A 255 -37.97 21.56 14.49
N ASP A 256 -39.18 22.04 14.67
CA ASP A 256 -39.61 22.66 15.92
C ASP A 256 -39.73 21.57 17.00
N LYS A 257 -39.10 21.78 18.15
CA LYS A 257 -39.11 20.85 19.26
C LYS A 257 -39.25 21.60 20.59
N LYS A 258 -40.21 21.17 21.40
CA LYS A 258 -40.30 21.57 22.80
C LYS A 258 -39.29 20.72 23.59
N ILE A 259 -38.26 21.37 24.13
CA ILE A 259 -37.19 20.70 24.89
C ILE A 259 -37.68 20.42 26.31
N ASN A 260 -38.30 21.42 26.94
CA ASN A 260 -38.99 21.30 28.21
C ASN A 260 -40.11 22.36 28.32
N THR A 261 -40.64 22.60 29.52
CA THR A 261 -41.68 23.61 29.76
C THR A 261 -41.22 25.03 29.43
N SER A 262 -39.92 25.33 29.56
CA SER A 262 -39.36 26.67 29.45
C SER A 262 -38.53 26.92 28.19
N VAL A 263 -38.15 25.88 27.43
CA VAL A 263 -37.26 25.98 26.26
C VAL A 263 -37.88 25.30 25.04
N TYR A 264 -37.98 26.06 23.95
CA TYR A 264 -38.41 25.59 22.63
C TYR A 264 -37.33 25.92 21.62
N ASN A 265 -37.06 25.02 20.69
CA ASN A 265 -35.97 25.16 19.73
C ASN A 265 -36.43 24.80 18.32
N LYS A 266 -35.97 25.56 17.33
CA LYS A 266 -36.03 25.22 15.91
C LYS A 266 -34.62 25.15 15.37
N THR A 267 -34.22 23.97 14.93
CA THR A 267 -32.87 23.73 14.40
C THR A 267 -32.91 23.57 12.88
N SER A 268 -32.44 24.58 12.15
CA SER A 268 -32.24 24.56 10.70
C SER A 268 -31.00 25.34 10.29
N PHE A 269 -30.09 24.64 9.63
CA PHE A 269 -28.81 25.18 9.20
C PHE A 269 -28.52 24.76 7.76
N LEU A 270 -27.65 25.52 7.12
CA LEU A 270 -26.90 25.07 5.95
C LEU A 270 -25.46 24.85 6.42
N SER A 271 -24.96 23.63 6.37
CA SER A 271 -23.54 23.35 6.61
C SER A 271 -22.78 23.45 5.31
N THR A 272 -21.64 24.12 5.31
CA THR A 272 -20.72 24.15 4.17
C THR A 272 -19.32 23.87 4.70
N MET A 273 -18.72 22.76 4.23
CA MET A 273 -17.48 22.22 4.78
C MET A 273 -16.53 21.77 3.68
N VAL A 274 -15.23 21.97 3.91
CA VAL A 274 -14.13 21.43 3.11
C VAL A 274 -13.39 20.41 3.97
N GLY A 275 -12.98 19.30 3.37
CA GLY A 275 -12.29 18.24 4.07
C GLY A 275 -11.33 17.44 3.23
N VAL A 276 -10.67 16.52 3.92
CA VAL A 276 -9.70 15.59 3.35
C VAL A 276 -9.99 14.18 3.86
N ASN A 277 -9.88 13.21 2.96
CA ASN A 277 -10.00 11.80 3.22
C ASN A 277 -8.67 11.11 2.93
N TYR A 278 -8.28 10.20 3.83
CA TYR A 278 -7.24 9.21 3.58
C TYR A 278 -7.89 7.85 3.32
N ILE A 279 -7.82 7.40 2.08
CA ILE A 279 -8.32 6.10 1.62
C ILE A 279 -7.23 5.05 1.85
N PHE A 280 -7.55 4.06 2.67
CA PHE A 280 -6.65 2.94 2.91
C PHE A 280 -6.54 2.06 1.67
N ARG A 281 -5.35 1.47 1.49
CA ARG A 281 -5.12 0.48 0.45
C ARG A 281 -6.01 -0.74 0.72
N SER A 282 -7.06 -0.90 -0.08
CA SER A 282 -8.01 -1.98 0.13
C SER A 282 -7.45 -3.34 -0.28
N LEU A 283 -7.95 -4.39 0.39
CA LEU A 283 -7.78 -5.79 0.01
C LEU A 283 -8.51 -6.14 -1.30
N ASN A 284 -9.54 -5.38 -1.69
CA ASN A 284 -10.31 -5.59 -2.92
C ASN A 284 -10.69 -4.27 -3.61
N LYS A 285 -11.10 -4.33 -4.89
CA LYS A 285 -11.49 -3.13 -5.65
C LYS A 285 -12.86 -2.57 -5.23
N THR A 286 -13.69 -3.37 -4.55
CA THR A 286 -15.09 -3.07 -4.24
C THR A 286 -15.25 -2.20 -3.00
N PHE A 287 -14.47 -2.42 -1.95
CA PHE A 287 -14.61 -1.72 -0.67
C PHE A 287 -13.37 -0.87 -0.43
N LYS A 288 -13.51 0.45 -0.32
CA LYS A 288 -12.37 1.35 -0.06
C LYS A 288 -12.63 2.09 1.25
N PRO A 289 -12.19 1.53 2.40
CA PRO A 289 -12.36 2.20 3.68
C PRO A 289 -11.49 3.45 3.74
N TYR A 290 -11.96 4.47 4.47
CA TYR A 290 -11.26 5.72 4.65
C TYR A 290 -11.55 6.35 6.01
N ILE A 291 -10.64 7.23 6.43
CA ILE A 291 -10.86 8.18 7.52
C ILE A 291 -10.65 9.59 6.99
N GLY A 292 -11.21 10.59 7.65
CA GLY A 292 -11.00 11.96 7.26
C GLY A 292 -11.44 12.96 8.30
N MET A 293 -11.23 14.22 7.94
CA MET A 293 -11.68 15.37 8.71
C MET A 293 -12.17 16.44 7.76
N LYS A 294 -13.08 17.27 8.24
CA LYS A 294 -13.58 18.43 7.51
C LYS A 294 -13.83 19.60 8.46
N GLY A 295 -13.65 20.81 7.96
CA GLY A 295 -13.90 22.05 8.66
C GLY A 295 -14.73 23.00 7.80
N GLY A 296 -15.50 23.88 8.44
CA GLY A 296 -16.35 24.81 7.72
C GLY A 296 -17.30 25.58 8.62
N MET A 297 -18.41 26.02 8.05
CA MET A 297 -19.39 26.87 8.73
C MET A 297 -20.79 26.25 8.71
N TYR A 298 -21.48 26.37 9.83
CA TYR A 298 -22.94 26.26 9.91
C TYR A 298 -23.55 27.64 9.75
N PHE A 299 -24.27 27.85 8.65
CA PHE A 299 -25.06 29.06 8.42
C PHE A 299 -26.44 28.89 9.03
N ASN A 300 -26.86 29.86 9.84
CA ASN A 300 -28.23 29.91 10.34
C ASN A 300 -29.22 30.03 9.19
N ASN A 301 -30.16 29.10 9.10
CA ASN A 301 -31.32 29.18 8.22
C ASN A 301 -32.63 29.19 9.03
N LYS A 302 -32.99 30.34 9.61
CA LYS A 302 -34.21 30.51 10.43
C LYS A 302 -34.25 29.63 11.70
N SER A 303 -33.10 29.24 12.22
CA SER A 303 -32.95 28.67 13.56
C SER A 303 -33.21 29.70 14.66
N TYR A 304 -33.91 29.27 15.70
CA TYR A 304 -34.15 30.08 16.88
C TYR A 304 -34.34 29.22 18.13
N VAL A 305 -34.14 29.84 19.29
CA VAL A 305 -34.46 29.28 20.60
C VAL A 305 -35.37 30.25 21.34
N ILE A 306 -36.48 29.76 21.89
CA ILE A 306 -37.42 30.53 22.70
C ILE A 306 -37.27 30.07 24.15
N VAL A 307 -37.03 31.03 25.05
CA VAL A 307 -37.01 30.80 26.50
C VAL A 307 -38.23 31.49 27.11
N LYS A 308 -39.10 30.72 27.76
CA LYS A 308 -40.25 31.24 28.49
C LYS A 308 -39.83 31.75 29.86
N SER A 309 -40.43 32.85 30.29
CA SER A 309 -40.26 33.36 31.64
C SER A 309 -41.00 32.48 32.66
N ASN A 310 -40.40 32.32 33.85
CA ASN A 310 -41.03 31.65 34.97
C ASN A 310 -42.01 32.56 35.74
N ILE A 311 -42.07 33.86 35.39
CA ILE A 311 -42.99 34.84 35.97
C ILE A 311 -44.17 35.01 34.99
N ALA A 312 -45.40 34.88 35.50
CA ALA A 312 -46.60 35.12 34.73
C ALA A 312 -46.58 36.53 34.09
N PHE A 313 -47.09 36.66 32.86
CA PHE A 313 -47.18 37.92 32.09
C PHE A 313 -45.87 38.52 31.56
N LEU A 314 -44.69 37.95 31.85
CA LEU A 314 -43.45 38.39 31.19
C LEU A 314 -43.35 37.82 29.76
N PRO A 315 -42.92 38.63 28.77
CA PRO A 315 -42.78 38.19 27.39
C PRO A 315 -41.68 37.14 27.24
N ASN A 316 -41.89 36.18 26.34
CA ASN A 316 -40.88 35.18 25.98
C ASN A 316 -39.67 35.88 25.34
N THR A 317 -38.46 35.38 25.64
CA THR A 317 -37.26 35.84 24.93
C THR A 317 -36.99 34.93 23.74
N ILE A 318 -36.97 35.52 22.54
CA ILE A 318 -36.61 34.82 21.29
C ILE A 318 -35.15 35.12 20.98
N TYR A 319 -34.35 34.07 20.85
CA TYR A 319 -32.95 34.12 20.46
C TYR A 319 -32.80 33.61 19.04
N LYS A 320 -32.11 34.37 18.18
CA LYS A 320 -31.61 33.88 16.91
C LYS A 320 -30.27 33.17 17.12
N THR A 321 -30.09 32.03 16.47
CA THR A 321 -28.81 31.33 16.46
C THR A 321 -27.83 32.02 15.51
N ASN A 322 -26.57 32.17 15.87
CA ASN A 322 -25.56 32.73 14.96
C ASN A 322 -24.99 31.64 14.04
N ASN A 323 -24.24 32.08 13.03
CA ASN A 323 -23.39 31.19 12.26
C ASN A 323 -22.22 30.73 13.14
N GLU A 324 -21.76 29.49 12.95
CA GLU A 324 -20.73 28.90 13.81
C GLU A 324 -19.70 28.13 12.97
N LEU A 325 -18.42 28.26 13.34
CA LEU A 325 -17.33 27.48 12.73
C LEU A 325 -17.27 26.10 13.38
N ALA A 326 -17.14 25.07 12.55
CA ALA A 326 -17.14 23.69 13.02
C ALA A 326 -16.07 22.87 12.33
N TYR A 327 -15.61 21.84 13.04
CA TYR A 327 -14.83 20.76 12.48
C TYR A 327 -15.45 19.42 12.88
N THR A 328 -15.30 18.41 12.04
CA THR A 328 -15.79 17.06 12.28
C THR A 328 -14.75 16.05 11.82
N PHE A 329 -14.75 14.89 12.48
CA PHE A 329 -13.99 13.73 12.04
C PHE A 329 -14.95 12.71 11.48
N HIS A 330 -14.51 11.92 10.50
CA HIS A 330 -15.37 10.91 9.91
C HIS A 330 -14.59 9.68 9.49
N ALA A 331 -15.31 8.55 9.49
CA ALA A 331 -14.84 7.28 8.98
C ALA A 331 -15.92 6.72 8.05
N GLY A 332 -15.50 6.06 6.98
CA GLY A 332 -16.43 5.56 5.99
C GLY A 332 -15.83 4.54 5.04
N THR A 333 -16.62 4.14 4.07
CA THR A 333 -16.19 3.28 2.98
C THR A 333 -16.87 3.71 1.69
N LEU A 334 -16.10 3.76 0.61
CA LEU A 334 -16.63 3.77 -0.75
C LEU A 334 -16.90 2.33 -1.16
N ILE A 335 -18.08 2.06 -1.70
CA ILE A 335 -18.51 0.75 -2.17
C ILE A 335 -18.80 0.87 -3.66
N SER A 336 -17.99 0.23 -4.50
CA SER A 336 -18.23 0.18 -5.94
C SER A 336 -19.31 -0.85 -6.25
N VAL A 337 -20.44 -0.40 -6.78
CA VAL A 337 -21.57 -1.22 -7.21
C VAL A 337 -21.76 -1.00 -8.71
N PHE A 338 -21.40 -2.00 -9.51
CA PHE A 338 -21.29 -1.88 -10.98
C PHE A 338 -20.36 -0.72 -11.39
N ASN A 339 -20.88 0.25 -12.14
CA ASN A 339 -20.15 1.43 -12.62
C ASN A 339 -20.34 2.66 -11.71
N GLN A 340 -20.94 2.47 -10.53
CA GLN A 340 -21.30 3.55 -9.61
C GLN A 340 -20.63 3.33 -8.26
N GLU A 341 -20.43 4.39 -7.50
CA GLU A 341 -19.88 4.30 -6.15
C GLU A 341 -20.86 4.85 -5.12
N ILE A 342 -20.97 4.15 -3.99
CA ILE A 342 -21.78 4.56 -2.84
C ILE A 342 -20.83 4.85 -1.69
N ASP A 343 -20.92 6.04 -1.12
CA ASP A 343 -20.17 6.45 0.07
C ASP A 343 -21.05 6.28 1.32
N PHE A 344 -20.66 5.33 2.19
CA PHE A 344 -21.21 5.21 3.52
C PHE A 344 -20.26 5.83 4.54
N MET A 345 -20.74 6.82 5.30
CA MET A 345 -19.92 7.63 6.20
C MET A 345 -20.57 7.83 7.56
N ILE A 346 -19.78 7.69 8.61
CA ILE A 346 -20.13 8.09 9.98
C ILE A 346 -19.29 9.31 10.32
N ASN A 347 -19.94 10.42 10.66
CA ASN A 347 -19.28 11.64 11.11
C ASN A 347 -19.47 11.80 12.63
N TYR A 348 -18.42 12.20 13.31
CA TYR A 348 -18.43 12.65 14.68
C TYR A 348 -18.28 14.17 14.73
N GLN A 349 -19.25 14.82 15.37
CA GLN A 349 -19.23 16.24 15.70
C GLN A 349 -18.77 16.40 17.15
N PRO A 350 -17.55 16.91 17.39
CA PRO A 350 -17.12 17.36 18.70
C PRO A 350 -18.05 18.43 19.24
N LYS A 351 -18.01 18.65 20.56
CA LYS A 351 -18.81 19.67 21.23
C LYS A 351 -18.60 21.04 20.59
N LEU A 352 -19.68 21.60 20.06
CA LEU A 352 -19.73 22.85 19.34
C LEU A 352 -20.72 23.80 20.03
N ASP A 353 -20.25 25.01 20.34
CA ASP A 353 -21.01 26.00 21.09
C ASP A 353 -21.67 27.00 20.13
N PHE A 354 -22.99 26.92 19.98
CA PHE A 354 -23.76 27.86 19.18
C PHE A 354 -24.10 29.11 19.99
N ASN A 355 -23.66 30.25 19.49
CA ASN A 355 -24.01 31.54 20.07
C ASN A 355 -25.45 31.95 19.72
N LEU A 356 -26.14 32.52 20.71
CA LEU A 356 -27.52 32.96 20.65
C LEU A 356 -27.61 34.46 20.93
N ARG A 357 -28.37 35.21 20.12
CA ARG A 357 -28.61 36.64 20.30
C ARG A 357 -30.10 36.95 20.38
N SER A 358 -30.53 37.61 21.45
CA SER A 358 -31.92 38.05 21.58
C SER A 358 -32.21 39.27 20.71
N SER A 359 -33.44 39.38 20.20
CA SER A 359 -33.93 40.61 19.58
C SER A 359 -34.43 41.61 20.63
N GLY A 360 -33.95 42.86 20.63
CA GLY A 360 -34.40 43.94 21.52
C GLY A 360 -33.34 45.03 21.77
N LEU A 361 -33.73 46.11 22.48
CA LEU A 361 -32.86 47.26 22.83
C LEU A 361 -31.67 46.84 23.72
N ASN A 362 -31.87 45.88 24.61
CA ASN A 362 -30.81 45.28 25.44
C ASN A 362 -30.51 43.87 24.94
N GLN A 363 -29.55 43.74 24.02
CA GLN A 363 -29.15 42.45 23.47
C GLN A 363 -28.53 41.57 24.55
N LYS A 364 -29.11 40.39 24.76
CA LYS A 364 -28.57 39.34 25.62
C LYS A 364 -27.92 38.26 24.76
N THR A 365 -26.72 37.88 25.14
CA THR A 365 -25.99 36.76 24.54
C THR A 365 -26.09 35.53 25.42
N LYS A 366 -26.41 34.40 24.80
CA LYS A 366 -26.41 33.08 25.42
C LYS A 366 -25.73 32.10 24.47
N SER A 367 -25.57 30.86 24.87
CA SER A 367 -25.10 29.79 23.99
C SER A 367 -25.83 28.49 24.29
N TYR A 368 -25.74 27.51 23.41
CA TYR A 368 -26.05 26.12 23.71
C TYR A 368 -25.07 25.24 22.95
N THR A 369 -24.90 23.99 23.37
CA THR A 369 -23.84 23.13 22.80
C THR A 369 -24.46 21.96 22.07
N ILE A 370 -23.84 21.51 20.97
CA ILE A 370 -24.21 20.30 20.23
C ILE A 370 -23.01 19.36 20.09
N SER A 371 -23.23 18.07 20.18
CA SER A 371 -22.22 17.04 19.88
C SER A 371 -22.89 15.74 19.49
N GLY A 372 -22.24 14.88 18.71
CA GLY A 372 -22.81 13.56 18.43
C GLY A 372 -22.36 12.94 17.11
N LEU A 373 -23.20 12.04 16.60
CA LEU A 373 -22.91 11.24 15.43
C LEU A 373 -23.89 11.53 14.29
N ASN A 374 -23.38 11.42 13.07
CA ASN A 374 -24.17 11.54 11.86
C ASN A 374 -23.87 10.41 10.89
N PHE A 375 -24.92 9.71 10.48
CA PHE A 375 -24.84 8.68 9.46
C PHE A 375 -25.21 9.28 8.12
N LYS A 376 -24.33 9.14 7.13
CA LYS A 376 -24.48 9.72 5.81
C LYS A 376 -24.27 8.67 4.73
N LEU A 377 -25.20 8.66 3.78
CA LEU A 377 -25.13 7.86 2.57
C LEU A 377 -25.06 8.82 1.38
N SER A 378 -24.08 8.63 0.50
CA SER A 378 -23.93 9.44 -0.71
C SER A 378 -23.82 8.56 -1.94
N TYR A 379 -24.42 8.99 -3.02
CA TYR A 379 -24.36 8.34 -4.32
C TYR A 379 -23.47 9.19 -5.24
N LEU A 380 -22.42 8.58 -5.79
CA LEU A 380 -21.41 9.24 -6.61
C LEU A 380 -21.71 9.02 -8.10
N PHE A 381 -21.67 10.11 -8.87
CA PHE A 381 -21.85 10.16 -10.32
C PHE A 381 -20.50 10.12 -11.05
#